data_AF-A0A4Q1FRI2-F1
#
_entry.id   AF-A0A4Q1FRI2-F1
#
_cell.length_a   1.000
_cell.length_b   1.000
_cell.length_c   1.000
_cell.angle_alpha   90.00
_cell.angle_beta   90.00
_cell.angle_gamma   90.00
#
_symmetry.space_group_name_H-M   'P 1'
#
loop_
_entity.id
_entity.type
_entity.pdbx_description
1 polymer ?
#
loop_
_entity_poly.entity_id
_entity_poly.type
_entity_poly.pdbx_seq_one_letter_code
_entity_poly.pdbx_strand_id
1 'polypeptide(L)'
;MRYIVSFLFVVFSSFVAAQELPSPPAMSNLSKQRLIDEFIEVSYYKEALNNYAREYLELKMFDYSVDPPKQKLTKEQVQTIIKNFNFDDFKISLYSSFSFISEENLKNLIKLHKNIGGQLSGNNSVLLMTPAIDLNIKNQMDYAIENIK
;
A
#
# COMPACT_ATOMS: atom_id res chain seq x y z
N MET A 1 42.75 22.88 34.23
CA MET A 1 41.29 22.72 34.40
C MET A 1 40.47 23.39 33.30
N ARG A 2 40.56 24.73 33.11
CA ARG A 2 39.71 25.49 32.15
C ARG A 2 39.79 25.02 30.68
N TYR A 3 40.97 24.63 30.19
CA TYR A 3 41.16 24.17 28.81
C TYR A 3 40.72 22.71 28.56
N ILE A 4 40.72 21.87 29.60
CA ILE A 4 40.31 20.46 29.51
C ILE A 4 38.78 20.36 29.39
N VAL A 5 38.07 21.22 30.12
CA VAL A 5 36.61 21.32 30.05
C VAL A 5 36.16 21.80 28.67
N SER A 6 36.86 22.77 28.07
CA SER A 6 36.59 23.21 26.70
C SER A 6 36.86 22.14 25.64
N PHE A 7 37.90 21.31 25.83
CA PHE A 7 38.21 20.23 24.89
C PHE A 7 37.16 19.10 24.93
N LEU A 8 36.66 18.77 26.13
CA LEU A 8 35.57 17.81 26.29
C LEU A 8 34.28 18.29 25.60
N PHE A 9 33.94 19.57 25.68
CA PHE A 9 32.75 20.12 25.03
C PHE A 9 32.77 19.98 23.50
N VAL A 10 33.94 20.13 22.87
CA VAL A 10 34.08 19.99 21.40
C VAL A 10 33.87 18.53 20.97
N VAL A 11 34.45 17.56 21.71
CA VAL A 11 34.29 16.13 21.39
C VAL A 11 32.84 15.67 21.57
N PHE A 12 32.13 16.13 22.60
CA PHE A 12 30.71 15.78 22.77
C PHE A 12 29.79 16.43 21.74
N SER A 13 30.11 17.63 21.24
CA SER A 13 29.33 18.28 20.19
C SER A 13 29.38 17.55 18.83
N SER A 14 30.46 16.82 18.53
CA SER A 14 30.53 15.95 17.34
C SER A 14 29.72 14.66 17.44
N PHE A 15 29.20 14.31 18.63
CA PHE A 15 28.28 13.19 18.84
C PHE A 15 26.82 13.60 18.95
N VAL A 16 26.50 14.90 18.83
CA VAL A 16 25.12 15.37 18.72
C VAL A 16 24.66 15.08 17.30
N ALA A 17 24.16 13.87 17.14
CA ALA A 17 23.15 13.47 16.18
C ALA A 17 23.35 14.07 14.77
N ALA A 18 23.95 13.27 13.89
CA ALA A 18 23.32 13.07 12.60
C ALA A 18 21.87 12.64 12.87
N GLN A 19 20.98 13.60 13.07
CA GLN A 19 19.56 13.36 12.92
C GLN A 19 19.44 12.90 11.47
N GLU A 20 19.14 11.61 11.29
CA GLU A 20 18.61 11.13 10.02
C GLU A 20 17.42 12.04 9.74
N LEU A 21 17.66 13.07 8.91
CA LEU A 21 16.58 13.81 8.28
C LEU A 21 15.69 12.71 7.71
N PRO A 22 14.38 12.69 8.07
CA PRO A 22 13.50 11.68 7.54
C PRO A 22 13.70 11.70 6.03
N SER A 23 14.11 10.54 5.48
CA SER A 23 14.41 10.42 4.06
C SER A 23 13.27 11.12 3.31
N PRO A 24 13.57 12.09 2.43
CA PRO A 24 12.52 12.78 1.70
C PRO A 24 11.60 11.73 1.11
N PRO A 25 10.27 11.93 1.14
CA PRO A 25 9.31 10.92 0.72
C PRO A 25 9.77 10.36 -0.62
N ALA A 26 10.03 9.05 -0.65
CA ALA A 26 10.68 8.40 -1.76
C ALA A 26 9.82 8.56 -3.01
N MET A 27 10.10 9.60 -3.79
CA MET A 27 9.47 9.80 -5.08
C MET A 27 10.21 8.88 -6.04
N SER A 28 9.54 7.85 -6.54
CA SER A 28 10.10 6.95 -7.54
C SER A 28 10.57 7.77 -8.74
N ASN A 29 11.84 7.67 -9.12
CA ASN A 29 12.33 8.25 -10.36
C ASN A 29 11.57 7.64 -11.57
N LEU A 30 11.58 8.31 -12.73
CA LEU A 30 10.79 7.89 -13.91
C LEU A 30 11.08 6.44 -14.35
N SER A 31 12.34 5.98 -14.21
CA SER A 31 12.73 4.60 -14.50
C SER A 31 11.99 3.61 -13.59
N LYS A 32 11.96 3.91 -12.29
CA LYS A 32 11.30 3.09 -11.28
C LYS A 32 9.78 3.10 -11.42
N GLN A 33 9.18 4.24 -11.79
CA GLN A 33 7.74 4.31 -12.10
C GLN A 33 7.35 3.36 -13.22
N ARG A 34 8.13 3.33 -14.31
CA ARG A 34 7.89 2.42 -15.44
C ARG A 34 7.92 0.95 -15.02
N LEU A 35 8.89 0.56 -14.18
CA LEU A 35 8.94 -0.80 -13.65
C LEU A 35 7.74 -1.10 -12.74
N ILE A 36 7.29 -0.12 -11.94
CA ILE A 36 6.10 -0.31 -11.10
C ILE A 36 4.84 -0.43 -11.95
N ASP A 37 4.71 0.36 -13.02
CA ASP A 37 3.60 0.26 -13.97
C ASP A 37 3.58 -1.10 -14.67
N GLU A 38 4.73 -1.56 -15.15
CA GLU A 38 4.86 -2.90 -15.75
C GLU A 38 4.48 -3.98 -14.73
N PHE A 39 4.95 -3.87 -13.49
CA PHE A 39 4.57 -4.80 -12.42
C PHE A 39 3.05 -4.81 -12.18
N ILE A 40 2.42 -3.64 -12.09
CA ILE A 40 0.96 -3.50 -11.90
C ILE A 40 0.19 -4.21 -13.02
N GLU A 41 0.64 -4.06 -14.27
CA GLU A 41 0.01 -4.66 -15.44
C GLU A 41 0.17 -6.20 -15.43
N VAL A 42 1.40 -6.71 -15.34
CA VAL A 42 1.66 -8.15 -15.49
C VAL A 42 1.16 -8.98 -14.32
N SER A 43 0.93 -8.36 -13.16
CA SER A 43 0.40 -9.03 -11.96
C SER A 43 -1.13 -8.99 -11.88
N TYR A 44 -1.82 -8.35 -12.82
CA TYR A 44 -3.26 -8.06 -12.72
C TYR A 44 -3.59 -7.41 -11.36
N TYR A 45 -2.76 -6.44 -10.96
CA TYR A 45 -2.79 -5.88 -9.62
C TYR A 45 -4.13 -5.19 -9.34
N LYS A 46 -4.71 -4.53 -10.35
CA LYS A 46 -6.00 -3.84 -10.23
C LYS A 46 -7.11 -4.82 -9.90
N GLU A 47 -7.16 -5.94 -10.60
CA GLU A 47 -8.14 -7.01 -10.37
C GLU A 47 -7.94 -7.65 -9.00
N ALA A 48 -6.68 -7.93 -8.63
CA ALA A 48 -6.33 -8.48 -7.33
C ALA A 48 -6.75 -7.55 -6.18
N LEU A 49 -6.48 -6.25 -6.31
CA LEU A 49 -6.85 -5.23 -5.32
C LEU A 49 -8.37 -5.04 -5.23
N ASN A 50 -9.08 -5.09 -6.36
CA ASN A 50 -10.55 -5.04 -6.38
C ASN A 50 -11.18 -6.25 -5.67
N ASN A 51 -10.61 -7.45 -5.84
CA ASN A 51 -11.07 -8.63 -5.13
C ASN A 51 -10.81 -8.50 -3.62
N TYR A 52 -9.62 -8.03 -3.23
CA TYR A 52 -9.29 -7.74 -1.84
C TYR A 52 -10.26 -6.73 -1.21
N ALA A 53 -10.52 -5.62 -1.91
CA ALA A 53 -11.47 -4.61 -1.45
C ALA A 53 -12.89 -5.17 -1.31
N ARG A 54 -13.32 -6.03 -2.24
CA ARG A 54 -14.64 -6.70 -2.16
C ARG A 54 -14.73 -7.59 -0.93
N GLU A 55 -13.74 -8.44 -0.69
CA GLU A 55 -13.70 -9.33 0.48
C GLU A 55 -13.69 -8.51 1.78
N TYR A 56 -12.93 -7.41 1.83
CA TYR A 56 -12.94 -6.50 2.97
C TYR A 56 -14.32 -5.89 3.24
N LEU A 57 -15.02 -5.43 2.20
CA LEU A 57 -16.36 -4.87 2.32
C LEU A 57 -17.40 -5.94 2.71
N GLU A 58 -17.27 -7.16 2.22
CA GLU A 58 -18.12 -8.30 2.61
C GLU A 58 -17.99 -8.60 4.11
N LEU A 59 -16.78 -8.53 4.67
CA LEU A 59 -16.57 -8.64 6.11
C LEU A 59 -17.22 -7.49 6.90
N LYS A 60 -17.31 -6.30 6.30
CA LYS A 60 -17.95 -5.12 6.89
C LYS A 60 -19.47 -5.09 6.74
N MET A 61 -20.07 -6.04 5.99
CA MET A 61 -21.52 -6.07 5.79
C MET A 61 -22.30 -6.29 7.08
N PHE A 62 -21.72 -6.93 8.08
CA PHE A 62 -22.39 -7.26 9.33
C PHE A 62 -21.60 -6.78 10.54
N ASP A 63 -22.32 -6.25 11.52
CA ASP A 63 -21.82 -5.96 12.85
C ASP A 63 -22.00 -7.18 13.75
N TYR A 64 -20.91 -7.90 13.98
CA TYR A 64 -20.89 -9.06 14.88
C TYR A 64 -20.68 -8.69 16.35
N SER A 65 -20.60 -7.39 16.69
CA SER A 65 -20.49 -6.95 18.09
C SER A 65 -21.83 -6.95 18.84
N VAL A 66 -22.94 -7.21 18.14
CA VAL A 66 -24.31 -7.26 18.66
C VAL A 66 -24.96 -8.61 18.33
N ASP A 67 -25.92 -9.04 19.16
CA ASP A 67 -26.68 -10.29 18.97
C ASP A 67 -28.20 -9.98 18.84
N PRO A 68 -28.85 -10.31 17.72
CA PRO A 68 -28.27 -10.90 16.50
C PRO A 68 -27.38 -9.90 15.72
N PRO A 69 -26.43 -10.38 14.90
CA PRO A 69 -25.60 -9.52 14.07
C PRO A 69 -26.44 -8.57 13.20
N LYS A 70 -26.04 -7.29 13.18
CA LYS A 70 -26.79 -6.26 12.46
C LYS A 70 -26.17 -6.00 11.10
N GLN A 71 -26.97 -6.07 10.04
CA GLN A 71 -26.50 -5.68 8.71
C GLN A 71 -26.19 -4.18 8.66
N LYS A 72 -24.97 -3.84 8.23
CA LYS A 72 -24.46 -2.47 8.02
C LYS A 72 -24.41 -2.07 6.55
N LEU A 73 -24.18 -3.03 5.65
CA LEU A 73 -24.10 -2.78 4.20
C LEU A 73 -24.93 -3.81 3.44
N THR A 74 -25.63 -3.34 2.39
CA THR A 74 -26.27 -4.23 1.42
C THR A 74 -25.28 -4.67 0.34
N LYS A 75 -25.61 -5.73 -0.39
CA LYS A 75 -24.78 -6.19 -1.52
C LYS A 75 -24.68 -5.13 -2.62
N GLU A 76 -25.76 -4.39 -2.85
CA GLU A 76 -25.83 -3.30 -3.84
C GLU A 76 -24.93 -2.14 -3.43
N GLN A 77 -24.87 -1.83 -2.13
CA GLN A 77 -23.94 -0.83 -1.58
C GLN A 77 -22.49 -1.25 -1.78
N VAL A 78 -22.14 -2.50 -1.46
CA VAL A 78 -20.79 -3.05 -1.70
C VAL A 78 -20.41 -2.97 -3.19
N GLN A 79 -21.31 -3.38 -4.08
CA GLN A 79 -21.09 -3.28 -5.53
C GLN A 79 -20.89 -1.84 -5.99
N THR A 80 -21.64 -0.89 -5.42
CA THR A 80 -21.54 0.53 -5.73
C THR A 80 -20.18 1.09 -5.30
N ILE A 81 -19.72 0.76 -4.09
CA ILE A 81 -18.39 1.18 -3.59
C ILE A 81 -17.29 0.67 -4.52
N ILE A 82 -17.31 -0.63 -4.84
CA ILE A 82 -16.29 -1.24 -5.72
C ILE A 82 -16.32 -0.64 -7.13
N LYS A 83 -17.51 -0.35 -7.67
CA LYS A 83 -17.64 0.28 -8.99
C LYS A 83 -17.08 1.71 -9.02
N ASN A 84 -17.20 2.42 -7.90
CA ASN A 84 -16.72 3.80 -7.77
C ASN A 84 -15.26 3.89 -7.34
N PHE A 85 -14.60 2.77 -7.05
CA PHE A 85 -13.18 2.76 -6.68
C PHE A 85 -12.30 3.25 -7.85
N ASN A 86 -11.61 4.37 -7.63
CA ASN A 86 -10.67 4.91 -8.60
C ASN A 86 -9.27 4.33 -8.38
N PHE A 87 -8.94 3.31 -9.16
CA PHE A 87 -7.61 2.70 -9.11
C PHE A 87 -6.48 3.67 -9.46
N ASP A 88 -6.71 4.61 -10.37
CA ASP A 88 -5.67 5.53 -10.83
C ASP A 88 -5.26 6.50 -9.71
N ASP A 89 -6.22 6.97 -8.90
CA ASP A 89 -5.92 7.75 -7.70
C ASP A 89 -5.16 6.90 -6.67
N PHE A 90 -5.49 5.60 -6.57
CA PHE A 90 -4.79 4.68 -5.66
C PHE A 90 -3.35 4.37 -6.11
N LYS A 91 -3.00 4.51 -7.40
CA LYS A 91 -1.64 4.25 -7.90
C LYS A 91 -0.57 5.07 -7.18
N ILE A 92 -0.91 6.25 -6.65
CA ILE A 92 0.01 7.05 -5.84
C ILE A 92 0.52 6.26 -4.62
N SER A 93 -0.38 5.52 -3.96
CA SER A 93 -0.03 4.63 -2.84
C SER A 93 0.89 3.50 -3.27
N LEU A 94 0.67 2.95 -4.47
CA LEU A 94 1.50 1.90 -5.05
C LEU A 94 2.89 2.42 -5.40
N TYR A 95 3.00 3.60 -6.03
CA TYR A 95 4.28 4.21 -6.33
C TYR A 95 5.08 4.48 -5.07
N SER A 96 4.46 5.05 -4.04
CA SER A 96 5.11 5.27 -2.75
C SER A 96 5.58 3.94 -2.14
N SER A 97 4.70 2.94 -2.06
CA SER A 97 5.02 1.66 -1.41
C SER A 97 6.07 0.85 -2.15
N PHE A 98 5.99 0.79 -3.48
CA PHE A 98 6.93 0.02 -4.30
C PHE A 98 8.22 0.78 -4.62
N SER A 99 8.29 2.09 -4.36
CA SER A 99 9.55 2.84 -4.46
C SER A 99 10.64 2.30 -3.54
N PHE A 100 10.28 1.63 -2.44
CA PHE A 100 11.21 1.00 -1.50
C PHE A 100 11.76 -0.36 -1.97
N ILE A 101 11.14 -0.98 -2.98
CA ILE A 101 11.62 -2.24 -3.58
C ILE A 101 12.82 -1.91 -4.47
N SER A 102 13.91 -2.69 -4.39
CA SER A 102 15.04 -2.51 -5.31
C SER A 102 14.63 -2.78 -6.77
N GLU A 103 15.29 -2.13 -7.73
CA GLU A 103 14.97 -2.37 -9.15
C GLU A 103 15.17 -3.84 -9.55
N GLU A 104 16.18 -4.51 -9.01
CA GLU A 104 16.43 -5.93 -9.22
C GLU A 104 15.26 -6.79 -8.72
N ASN A 105 14.78 -6.53 -7.49
CA ASN A 105 13.65 -7.26 -6.94
C ASN A 105 12.36 -6.99 -7.73
N LEU A 106 12.16 -5.76 -8.20
CA LEU A 106 11.00 -5.43 -9.04
C LEU A 106 11.05 -6.17 -10.38
N LYS A 107 12.21 -6.25 -11.03
CA LYS A 107 12.42 -7.07 -12.24
C LYS A 107 12.15 -8.55 -11.99
N ASN A 108 12.59 -9.08 -10.85
CA ASN A 108 12.33 -10.47 -10.46
C ASN A 108 10.84 -10.74 -10.24
N LEU A 109 10.12 -9.80 -9.60
CA LEU A 109 8.67 -9.87 -9.42
C LEU A 109 7.94 -9.83 -10.77
N ILE A 110 8.33 -8.94 -11.68
CA ILE A 110 7.76 -8.86 -13.04
C ILE A 110 7.98 -10.19 -13.77
N LYS A 111 9.21 -10.74 -13.74
CA LYS A 111 9.53 -12.01 -14.38
C LYS A 111 8.68 -13.15 -13.82
N LEU A 112 8.52 -13.22 -12.50
CA LEU A 112 7.67 -14.21 -11.84
C LEU A 112 6.24 -14.14 -12.36
N HIS A 113 5.63 -12.95 -12.35
CA HIS A 113 4.24 -12.76 -12.77
C HIS A 113 4.04 -13.05 -14.25
N LYS A 114 4.97 -12.63 -15.13
CA LYS A 114 4.94 -13.01 -16.55
C LYS A 114 5.00 -14.54 -16.74
N ASN A 115 5.83 -15.24 -15.98
CA ASN A 115 6.00 -16.70 -16.10
C ASN A 115 4.74 -17.48 -15.68
N ILE A 116 4.00 -16.99 -14.70
CA ILE A 116 2.76 -17.64 -14.23
C ILE A 116 1.51 -17.09 -14.92
N GLY A 117 1.64 -16.17 -15.87
CA GLY A 117 0.51 -15.49 -16.51
C GLY A 117 -0.28 -14.59 -15.56
N GLY A 118 0.35 -14.11 -14.49
CA GLY A 118 -0.22 -13.20 -13.50
C GLY A 118 -1.29 -13.80 -12.58
N GLN A 119 -1.53 -15.12 -12.65
CA GLN A 119 -2.58 -15.81 -11.90
C GLN A 119 -2.04 -17.09 -11.26
N LEU A 120 -2.54 -17.45 -10.08
CA LEU A 120 -2.25 -18.73 -9.41
C LEU A 120 -3.21 -19.84 -9.83
N SER A 121 -4.45 -19.47 -10.11
CA SER A 121 -5.52 -20.35 -10.58
C SER A 121 -6.58 -19.49 -11.30
N GLY A 122 -7.60 -20.11 -11.90
CA GLY A 122 -8.68 -19.37 -12.57
C GLY A 122 -9.28 -18.29 -11.64
N ASN A 123 -9.21 -17.03 -12.07
CA ASN A 123 -9.67 -15.83 -11.35
C ASN A 123 -8.96 -15.52 -10.01
N ASN A 124 -7.78 -16.09 -9.76
CA ASN A 124 -7.02 -15.85 -8.53
C ASN A 124 -5.67 -15.21 -8.85
N SER A 125 -5.61 -13.89 -8.79
CA SER A 125 -4.38 -13.11 -8.99
C SER A 125 -3.61 -12.96 -7.67
N VAL A 126 -2.28 -13.02 -7.74
CA VAL A 126 -1.42 -12.76 -6.57
C VAL A 126 -1.46 -11.28 -6.24
N LEU A 127 -1.74 -10.94 -4.98
CA LEU A 127 -1.65 -9.56 -4.51
C LEU A 127 -0.40 -9.38 -3.65
N LEU A 128 0.59 -8.63 -4.16
CA LEU A 128 1.71 -8.19 -3.33
C LEU A 128 1.23 -7.04 -2.44
N MET A 129 1.03 -7.32 -1.16
CA MET A 129 0.51 -6.37 -0.18
C MET A 129 1.59 -5.93 0.80
N THR A 130 1.81 -4.62 0.91
CA THR A 130 2.59 -4.03 2.02
C THR A 130 1.62 -3.51 3.09
N PRO A 131 2.06 -3.30 4.35
CA PRO A 131 1.21 -2.69 5.37
C PRO A 131 0.63 -1.33 4.97
N ALA A 132 1.38 -0.53 4.19
CA ALA A 132 0.92 0.77 3.72
C ALA A 132 -0.18 0.64 2.66
N ILE A 133 -0.04 -0.30 1.72
CA ILE A 133 -1.07 -0.57 0.71
C ILE A 133 -2.35 -1.07 1.40
N ASP A 134 -2.21 -2.00 2.34
CA ASP A 134 -3.32 -2.56 3.11
C ASP A 134 -4.10 -1.47 3.86
N LEU A 135 -3.38 -0.63 4.60
CA LEU A 135 -3.98 0.47 5.34
C LEU A 135 -4.67 1.46 4.40
N ASN A 136 -4.03 1.84 3.29
CA ASN A 136 -4.58 2.83 2.38
C ASN A 136 -5.85 2.34 1.68
N ILE A 137 -5.89 1.08 1.23
CA ILE A 137 -7.11 0.55 0.59
C ILE A 137 -8.24 0.44 1.60
N LYS A 138 -7.97 -0.03 2.83
CA LYS A 138 -8.97 -0.11 3.90
C LYS A 138 -9.52 1.27 4.25
N ASN A 139 -8.66 2.27 4.39
CA ASN A 139 -9.09 3.65 4.66
C ASN A 139 -9.98 4.21 3.54
N GLN A 140 -9.65 3.95 2.27
CA GLN A 140 -10.50 4.36 1.15
C GLN A 140 -11.86 3.65 1.17
N MET A 141 -11.89 2.36 1.50
CA MET A 141 -13.13 1.60 1.61
C MET A 141 -13.99 2.06 2.79
N ASP A 142 -13.39 2.27 3.97
CA ASP A 142 -14.09 2.78 5.15
C ASP A 142 -14.64 4.19 4.90
N TYR A 143 -13.86 5.07 4.25
CA TYR A 143 -14.36 6.38 3.81
C TYR A 143 -15.53 6.25 2.84
N ALA A 144 -15.47 5.33 1.87
CA ALA A 144 -16.58 5.11 0.94
C ALA A 144 -17.83 4.55 1.64
N ILE A 145 -17.67 3.71 2.67
CA ILE A 145 -18.76 3.25 3.54
C ILE A 145 -19.42 4.43 4.25
N GLU A 146 -18.64 5.34 4.83
CA GLU A 146 -19.17 6.51 5.55
C GLU A 146 -19.94 7.48 4.63
N ASN A 147 -19.62 7.48 3.34
CA ASN A 147 -20.18 8.39 2.35
C ASN A 147 -21.24 7.75 1.44
N ILE A 148 -21.61 6.48 1.67
CA ILE A 148 -22.66 5.84 0.89
C ILE A 148 -24.04 6.34 1.36
N LYS A 149 -24.83 6.87 0.42
CA LYS A 149 -26.18 7.37 0.66
C LYS A 149 -27.22 6.29 0.41
#